data_AF-A0A0C3MY10-F1
#
_entry.id   AF-A0A0C3MY10-F1
#
_cell.length_a   1.000
_cell.length_b   1.000
_cell.length_c   1.000
_cell.angle_alpha   90.00
_cell.angle_beta   90.00
_cell.angle_gamma   90.00
#
_symmetry.space_group_name_H-M   'P 1'
#
loop_
_entity.id
_entity.type
_entity.pdbx_description
1 polymer ?
#
loop_
_entity_poly.entity_id
_entity_poly.type
_entity_poly.pdbx_seq_one_letter_code
_entity_poly.pdbx_strand_id
1 'polypeptide(L)'
;MSSLPTPAASPAPPPPRGTPTTRTVGHPIDDAARDRRGADVALDHERLLALSAPAMEDLHRQLDSPTITVLLADSAGGVLRAIGSRALPAASAVPPGQLGIAVPILPPAGALLGFLDADAAPVEWLGHANALLHTAACLIEHRLIETEPRGFLLLRFHRYASVLGTPLEALVLFDAEGAVLLANHTARALLAPCAFGAGGAAACFATQWCGIVGYAALGLCEPFVLRDRRGGGFSAQASLRRQAT
;
A
#
# COMPACT_ATOMS: atom_id res chain seq x y z
N MET A 1 51.26 69.29 1.95
CA MET A 1 51.47 68.74 0.59
C MET A 1 52.80 68.00 0.59
N SER A 2 52.77 66.71 0.23
CA SER A 2 53.91 65.86 -0.21
C SER A 2 55.00 65.57 0.86
N SER A 3 55.54 64.37 1.07
CA SER A 3 55.77 63.21 0.20
C SER A 3 55.92 61.92 1.03
N LEU A 4 55.69 60.79 0.36
CA LEU A 4 55.84 59.39 0.80
C LEU A 4 57.23 59.02 1.35
N PRO A 5 57.30 57.89 2.09
CA PRO A 5 58.31 56.86 1.78
C PRO A 5 57.71 55.47 1.52
N THR A 6 58.38 54.75 0.62
CA THR A 6 58.12 53.38 0.13
C THR A 6 58.69 52.30 1.10
N PRO A 7 58.53 50.98 0.86
CA PRO A 7 57.85 50.05 1.76
C PRO A 7 58.82 49.17 2.58
N ALA A 8 58.38 48.68 3.73
CA ALA A 8 59.04 47.60 4.45
C ALA A 8 58.28 46.28 4.25
N ALA A 9 59.04 45.21 3.97
CA ALA A 9 58.59 43.89 3.57
C ALA A 9 57.65 43.19 4.57
N SER A 10 56.64 42.50 4.02
CA SER A 10 55.70 41.64 4.75
C SER A 10 56.38 40.47 5.48
N PRO A 11 56.00 40.17 6.74
CA PRO A 11 56.27 38.87 7.34
C PRO A 11 55.27 37.81 6.84
N ALA A 12 55.75 36.57 6.71
CA ALA A 12 55.02 35.41 6.21
C ALA A 12 53.77 35.05 7.06
N PRO A 13 52.70 34.53 6.44
CA PRO A 13 51.47 34.18 7.16
C PRO A 13 51.64 32.91 8.01
N PRO A 14 50.96 32.81 9.16
CA PRO A 14 50.96 31.60 9.99
C PRO A 14 50.18 30.47 9.30
N PRO A 15 50.49 29.19 9.61
CA PRO A 15 49.86 28.05 8.96
C PRO A 15 48.35 27.98 9.27
N PRO A 16 47.52 27.45 8.34
CA PRO A 16 46.08 27.41 8.52
C PRO A 16 45.72 26.51 9.69
N ARG A 17 44.94 27.05 10.64
CA ARG A 17 44.26 26.26 11.67
C ARG A 17 43.33 25.29 10.94
N GLY A 18 43.57 24.00 11.11
CA GLY A 18 42.72 22.95 10.57
C GLY A 18 41.26 23.20 10.94
N THR A 19 40.40 23.26 9.93
CA THR A 19 38.96 23.19 10.11
C THR A 19 38.66 21.92 10.90
N PRO A 20 37.92 21.97 12.03
CA PRO A 20 37.44 20.76 12.64
C PRO A 20 36.55 20.09 11.61
N THR A 21 37.00 18.96 11.08
CA THR A 21 36.13 18.01 10.42
C THR A 21 35.05 17.68 11.44
N THR A 22 33.86 18.24 11.24
CA THR A 22 32.63 17.70 11.81
C THR A 22 32.54 16.26 11.33
N ARG A 23 33.15 15.36 12.09
CA ARG A 23 32.87 13.95 12.06
C ARG A 23 31.41 13.88 12.47
N THR A 24 30.52 13.77 11.48
CA THR A 24 29.11 13.46 11.68
C THR A 24 29.08 12.15 12.44
N VAL A 25 29.03 12.23 13.77
CA VAL A 25 28.68 11.12 14.63
C VAL A 25 27.19 10.90 14.35
N GLY A 26 26.88 9.90 13.51
CA GLY A 26 25.52 9.38 13.40
C GLY A 26 25.03 9.11 14.82
N HIS A 27 23.96 9.80 15.20
CA HIS A 27 23.43 9.73 16.55
C HIS A 27 22.79 8.34 16.73
N PRO A 28 23.03 7.60 17.83
CA PRO A 28 22.52 6.24 18.02
C PRO A 28 20.98 6.13 17.97
N ILE A 29 20.27 7.25 18.09
CA ILE A 29 18.82 7.35 17.94
C ILE A 29 18.37 7.23 16.47
N ASP A 30 19.15 7.73 15.52
CA ASP A 30 18.83 7.67 14.08
C ASP A 30 19.04 6.27 13.49
N ASP A 31 20.08 5.56 13.92
CA ASP A 31 20.34 4.18 13.49
C ASP A 31 19.26 3.24 14.03
N ALA A 32 18.87 3.36 15.31
CA ALA A 32 17.78 2.57 15.89
C ALA A 32 16.40 2.87 15.26
N ALA A 33 16.17 4.09 14.79
CA ALA A 33 14.94 4.45 14.06
C ALA A 33 14.95 3.95 12.61
N ARG A 34 16.12 3.88 11.98
CA ARG A 34 16.31 3.28 10.65
C ARG A 34 16.17 1.76 10.71
N ASP A 35 16.74 1.11 11.71
CA ASP A 35 16.65 -0.33 11.93
C ASP A 35 15.21 -0.77 12.21
N ARG A 36 14.50 -0.06 13.09
CA ARG A 36 13.06 -0.32 13.34
C ARG A 36 12.21 -0.18 12.07
N ARG A 37 12.45 0.87 11.28
CA ARG A 37 11.77 1.05 9.99
C ARG A 37 12.10 -0.07 9.00
N GLY A 38 13.35 -0.50 8.94
CA GLY A 38 13.76 -1.62 8.10
C GLY A 38 13.08 -2.93 8.53
N ALA A 39 12.98 -3.18 9.84
CA ALA A 39 12.29 -4.34 10.39
C ALA A 39 10.79 -4.31 10.10
N ASP A 40 10.13 -3.15 10.25
CA ASP A 40 8.71 -2.98 9.92
C ASP A 40 8.43 -3.25 8.43
N VAL A 41 9.28 -2.74 7.53
CA VAL A 41 9.16 -2.97 6.08
C VAL A 41 9.36 -4.45 5.73
N ALA A 42 10.33 -5.12 6.36
CA ALA A 42 10.56 -6.55 6.15
C ALA A 42 9.36 -7.39 6.62
N LEU A 43 8.77 -7.06 7.77
CA LEU A 43 7.57 -7.72 8.28
C LEU A 43 6.36 -7.51 7.36
N ASP A 44 6.19 -6.30 6.82
CA ASP A 44 5.13 -5.99 5.86
C ASP A 44 5.30 -6.76 4.55
N HIS A 45 6.53 -6.90 4.05
CA HIS A 45 6.83 -7.73 2.88
C HIS A 45 6.56 -9.22 3.11
N GLU A 46 6.92 -9.75 4.27
CA GLU A 46 6.64 -11.15 4.63
C GLU A 46 5.12 -11.41 4.68
N ARG A 47 4.37 -10.53 5.33
CA ARG A 47 2.89 -10.59 5.37
C ARG A 47 2.30 -10.52 3.98
N LEU A 48 2.78 -9.60 3.14
CA LEU A 48 2.34 -9.46 1.75
C LEU A 48 2.60 -10.75 0.95
N LEU A 49 3.78 -11.36 1.07
CA LEU A 49 4.12 -12.61 0.39
C LEU A 49 3.21 -13.77 0.83
N ALA A 50 2.98 -13.91 2.14
CA ALA A 50 2.15 -14.97 2.70
C ALA A 50 0.69 -14.84 2.25
N LEU A 51 0.12 -13.63 2.34
CA LEU A 51 -1.31 -13.39 2.05
C LEU A 51 -1.61 -13.36 0.55
N SER A 52 -0.63 -12.99 -0.28
CA SER A 52 -0.76 -12.99 -1.74
C SER A 52 -0.63 -14.36 -2.38
N ALA A 53 0.09 -15.30 -1.74
CA ALA A 53 0.41 -16.62 -2.27
C ALA A 53 -0.77 -17.32 -2.96
N PRO A 54 -1.92 -17.52 -2.30
CA PRO A 54 -2.97 -18.34 -2.88
C PRO A 54 -3.68 -17.63 -4.04
N ALA A 55 -3.81 -16.30 -3.99
CA ALA A 55 -4.43 -15.53 -5.06
C ALA A 55 -3.55 -15.50 -6.31
N MET A 56 -2.22 -15.42 -6.15
CA MET A 56 -1.28 -15.52 -7.26
C MET A 56 -1.26 -16.92 -7.89
N GLU A 57 -1.32 -17.97 -7.08
CA GLU A 57 -1.38 -19.36 -7.54
C GLU A 57 -2.69 -19.65 -8.30
N ASP A 58 -3.82 -19.18 -7.79
CA ASP A 58 -5.11 -19.30 -8.46
C ASP A 58 -5.15 -18.46 -9.75
N LEU A 59 -4.58 -17.25 -9.75
CA LEU A 59 -4.45 -16.41 -10.95
C LEU A 59 -3.62 -17.13 -12.03
N HIS A 60 -2.44 -17.64 -11.69
CA HIS A 60 -1.62 -18.40 -12.64
C HIS A 60 -2.37 -19.61 -13.19
N ARG A 61 -3.10 -20.34 -12.33
CA ARG A 61 -3.90 -21.50 -12.76
C ARG A 61 -5.02 -21.12 -13.70
N GLN A 62 -5.69 -19.98 -13.48
CA GLN A 62 -6.79 -19.50 -14.31
C GLN A 62 -6.31 -18.88 -15.64
N LEU A 63 -5.12 -18.28 -15.66
CA LEU A 63 -4.49 -17.81 -16.89
C LEU A 63 -4.11 -18.97 -17.82
N ASP A 64 -3.84 -20.14 -17.24
CA ASP A 64 -3.60 -21.43 -17.94
C ASP A 64 -2.66 -21.32 -19.14
N SER A 65 -1.56 -20.59 -18.96
CA SER A 65 -0.55 -20.39 -20.02
C SER A 65 0.85 -20.72 -19.51
N PRO A 66 1.61 -21.59 -20.21
CA PRO A 66 2.96 -21.96 -19.80
C PRO A 66 3.99 -20.85 -20.06
N THR A 67 3.67 -19.86 -20.89
CA THR A 67 4.57 -18.78 -21.31
C THR A 67 4.54 -17.59 -20.35
N ILE A 68 3.56 -17.59 -19.44
CA ILE A 68 3.26 -16.46 -18.59
C ILE A 68 3.92 -16.62 -17.23
N THR A 69 4.47 -15.50 -16.77
CA THR A 69 5.02 -15.40 -15.42
C THR A 69 4.25 -14.35 -14.65
N VAL A 70 3.50 -14.76 -13.63
CA VAL A 70 2.83 -13.85 -12.69
C VAL A 70 3.86 -13.33 -11.69
N LEU A 71 3.91 -12.02 -11.52
CA LEU A 71 4.87 -11.31 -10.68
C LEU A 71 4.17 -10.50 -9.60
N LEU A 72 4.78 -10.50 -8.42
CA LEU A 72 4.53 -9.53 -7.37
C LEU A 72 5.81 -8.74 -7.15
N ALA A 73 5.75 -7.43 -7.28
CA ALA A 73 6.85 -6.51 -7.06
C ALA A 73 6.51 -5.52 -5.94
N ASP A 74 7.52 -5.06 -5.21
CA ASP A 74 7.37 -3.96 -4.26
C ASP A 74 7.19 -2.61 -4.99
N SER A 75 6.96 -1.55 -4.21
CA SER A 75 6.82 -0.19 -4.72
C SER A 75 8.10 0.39 -5.34
N ALA A 76 9.27 -0.23 -5.12
CA ALA A 76 10.54 0.14 -5.75
C ALA A 76 10.80 -0.65 -7.06
N GLY A 77 9.93 -1.59 -7.43
CA GLY A 77 10.07 -2.43 -8.62
C GLY A 77 10.94 -3.68 -8.41
N GLY A 78 11.29 -4.01 -7.16
CA GLY A 78 11.95 -5.26 -6.81
C GLY A 78 10.96 -6.42 -6.84
N VAL A 79 11.33 -7.52 -7.52
CA VAL A 79 10.50 -8.74 -7.53
C VAL A 79 10.51 -9.37 -6.13
N LEU A 80 9.33 -9.43 -5.52
CA LEU A 80 9.08 -10.14 -4.28
C LEU A 80 8.78 -11.62 -4.55
N ARG A 81 8.00 -11.90 -5.60
CA ARG A 81 7.62 -13.27 -6.00
C ARG A 81 7.37 -13.38 -7.50
N ALA A 82 7.70 -14.54 -8.06
CA ALA A 82 7.38 -14.93 -9.43
C ALA A 82 6.81 -16.36 -9.48
N ILE A 83 5.77 -16.58 -10.28
CA ILE A 83 5.19 -17.90 -10.57
C ILE A 83 5.11 -18.06 -12.09
N GLY A 84 5.77 -19.06 -12.67
CA GLY A 84 5.76 -19.32 -14.11
C GLY A 84 7.06 -19.94 -14.62
N SER A 85 7.16 -20.13 -15.94
CA SER A 85 8.30 -20.76 -16.61
C SER A 85 9.61 -19.98 -16.49
N ARG A 86 9.52 -18.65 -16.34
CA ARG A 86 10.68 -17.77 -16.10
C ARG A 86 10.70 -17.35 -14.65
N ALA A 87 11.09 -18.27 -13.77
CA ALA A 87 11.33 -17.94 -12.37
C ALA A 87 12.42 -16.86 -12.27
N LEU A 88 12.01 -15.62 -12.00
CA LEU A 88 12.94 -14.54 -11.70
C LEU A 88 13.38 -14.69 -10.24
N PRO A 89 14.69 -14.59 -9.95
CA PRO A 89 15.15 -14.61 -8.58
C PRO A 89 14.54 -13.44 -7.80
N ALA A 90 14.15 -13.69 -6.55
CA ALA A 90 13.74 -12.64 -5.62
C ALA A 90 14.85 -11.57 -5.54
N ALA A 91 14.46 -10.30 -5.43
CA ALA A 91 15.32 -9.11 -5.50
C ALA A 91 15.86 -8.75 -6.90
N SER A 92 15.48 -9.46 -7.97
CA SER A 92 15.68 -8.93 -9.32
C SER A 92 14.81 -7.70 -9.52
N ALA A 93 15.36 -6.61 -10.05
CA ALA A 93 14.55 -5.49 -10.50
C ALA A 93 13.74 -5.92 -11.73
N VAL A 94 12.44 -5.59 -11.76
CA VAL A 94 11.65 -5.70 -12.99
C VAL A 94 12.13 -4.61 -13.95
N PRO A 95 12.61 -4.94 -15.17
CA PRO A 95 12.96 -3.93 -16.14
C PRO A 95 11.73 -3.09 -16.50
N PRO A 96 11.85 -1.76 -16.58
CA PRO A 96 10.72 -0.90 -16.96
C PRO A 96 10.20 -1.31 -18.34
N GLY A 97 8.89 -1.47 -18.46
CA GLY A 97 8.22 -1.86 -19.71
C GLY A 97 8.20 -3.36 -20.02
N GLN A 98 8.66 -4.23 -19.10
CA GLN A 98 8.62 -5.68 -19.31
C GLN A 98 7.30 -6.33 -18.84
N LEU A 99 6.62 -5.73 -17.85
CA LEU A 99 5.27 -6.14 -17.43
C LEU A 99 4.27 -5.88 -18.56
N GLY A 100 3.61 -6.93 -19.02
CA GLY A 100 2.57 -6.83 -20.05
C GLY A 100 1.36 -6.07 -19.50
N ILE A 101 0.85 -6.49 -18.35
CA ILE A 101 -0.15 -5.76 -17.55
C ILE A 101 0.24 -5.85 -16.08
N ALA A 102 0.05 -4.74 -15.36
CA ALA A 102 0.19 -4.69 -13.92
C ALA A 102 -0.90 -3.82 -13.28
N VAL A 103 -1.27 -4.17 -12.06
CA VAL A 103 -2.22 -3.44 -11.21
C VAL A 103 -1.58 -3.21 -9.84
N PRO A 104 -1.85 -2.05 -9.21
CA PRO A 104 -1.39 -1.81 -7.84
C PRO A 104 -2.19 -2.63 -6.84
N ILE A 105 -1.51 -3.08 -5.79
CA ILE A 105 -2.06 -3.57 -4.53
C ILE A 105 -1.81 -2.50 -3.46
N LEU A 106 -2.88 -2.06 -2.80
CA LEU A 106 -2.88 -1.09 -1.72
C LEU A 106 -3.12 -1.88 -0.42
N PRO A 107 -2.15 -2.17 0.49
CA PRO A 107 -1.60 -1.19 1.45
C PRO A 107 -0.31 -1.68 2.22
N PRO A 108 0.03 -1.17 3.42
CA PRO A 108 0.74 0.10 3.58
C PRO A 108 2.05 0.21 2.77
N ALA A 109 2.74 -0.91 2.50
CA ALA A 109 3.99 -0.94 1.71
C ALA A 109 3.75 -0.64 0.22
N GLY A 110 2.58 -1.01 -0.28
CA GLY A 110 2.22 -0.88 -1.70
C GLY A 110 3.01 -1.85 -2.57
N ALA A 111 2.32 -2.55 -3.46
CA ALA A 111 2.94 -3.52 -4.36
C ALA A 111 2.31 -3.46 -5.75
N LEU A 112 2.98 -4.06 -6.73
CA LEU A 112 2.47 -4.23 -8.09
C LEU A 112 2.29 -5.73 -8.35
N LEU A 113 1.08 -6.13 -8.71
CA LEU A 113 0.77 -7.46 -9.23
C LEU A 113 0.64 -7.36 -10.74
N GLY A 114 1.35 -8.21 -11.47
CA GLY A 114 1.28 -8.21 -12.92
C GLY A 114 1.76 -9.52 -13.52
N PHE A 115 1.90 -9.54 -14.85
CA PHE A 115 2.48 -10.69 -15.52
C PHE A 115 3.40 -10.27 -16.67
N LEU A 116 4.36 -11.14 -16.97
CA LEU A 116 5.19 -11.11 -18.18
C LEU A 116 4.66 -12.15 -19.16
N ASP A 117 4.57 -11.78 -20.43
CA ASP A 117 4.24 -12.68 -21.53
C ASP A 117 5.37 -12.66 -22.56
N ALA A 118 5.89 -13.83 -22.89
CA ALA A 118 6.99 -14.00 -23.83
C ALA A 118 6.51 -14.01 -25.29
N ASP A 119 5.25 -14.38 -25.55
CA ASP A 119 4.78 -14.77 -26.89
C ASP A 119 3.73 -13.82 -27.47
N ALA A 120 3.53 -12.65 -26.85
CA ALA A 120 2.57 -11.61 -27.25
C ALA A 120 1.14 -12.14 -27.47
N ALA A 121 0.35 -12.19 -26.40
CA ALA A 121 -1.00 -12.75 -26.40
C ALA A 121 -2.04 -11.93 -27.21
N PRO A 122 -3.10 -12.59 -27.71
CA PRO A 122 -4.24 -11.93 -28.35
C PRO A 122 -4.97 -10.93 -27.42
N VAL A 123 -5.56 -9.88 -28.00
CA VAL A 123 -6.29 -8.82 -27.26
C VAL A 123 -7.45 -9.37 -26.42
N GLU A 124 -8.17 -10.37 -26.91
CA GLU A 124 -9.31 -10.98 -26.22
C GLU A 124 -8.86 -11.71 -24.94
N TRP A 125 -7.78 -12.49 -25.06
CA TRP A 125 -7.14 -13.16 -23.93
C TRP A 125 -6.60 -12.12 -22.93
N LEU A 126 -6.01 -11.03 -23.43
CA LEU A 126 -5.50 -9.93 -22.60
C LEU A 126 -6.62 -9.26 -21.79
N GLY A 127 -7.81 -9.10 -22.36
CA GLY A 127 -9.00 -8.60 -21.65
C GLY A 127 -9.44 -9.51 -20.51
N HIS A 128 -9.47 -10.83 -20.74
CA HIS A 128 -9.77 -11.81 -19.71
C HIS A 128 -8.70 -11.82 -18.61
N ALA A 129 -7.42 -11.86 -18.99
CA ALA A 129 -6.29 -11.83 -18.08
C ALA A 129 -6.29 -10.57 -17.20
N ASN A 130 -6.63 -9.41 -17.78
CA ASN A 130 -6.76 -8.17 -17.02
C ASN A 130 -7.87 -8.25 -15.95
N ALA A 131 -9.03 -8.82 -16.29
CA ALA A 131 -10.11 -9.00 -15.32
C ALA A 131 -9.72 -9.94 -14.16
N LEU A 132 -9.02 -11.04 -14.48
CA LEU A 132 -8.48 -11.95 -13.47
C LEU A 132 -7.45 -11.27 -12.57
N LEU A 133 -6.55 -10.49 -13.17
CA LEU A 133 -5.51 -9.76 -12.46
C LEU A 133 -6.10 -8.76 -11.45
N HIS A 134 -7.11 -7.97 -11.86
CA HIS A 134 -7.83 -7.07 -10.96
C HIS A 134 -8.55 -7.82 -9.84
N THR A 135 -9.21 -8.94 -10.16
CA THR A 135 -9.90 -9.75 -9.16
C THR A 135 -8.92 -10.32 -8.13
N ALA A 136 -7.76 -10.80 -8.58
CA ALA A 136 -6.70 -11.28 -7.70
C ALA A 136 -6.16 -10.17 -6.79
N ALA A 137 -5.93 -8.96 -7.33
CA ALA A 137 -5.51 -7.82 -6.52
C ALA A 137 -6.54 -7.48 -5.42
N CYS A 138 -7.84 -7.46 -5.75
CA CYS A 138 -8.89 -7.26 -4.76
C CYS A 138 -8.88 -8.31 -3.65
N LEU A 139 -8.71 -9.60 -3.99
CA LEU A 139 -8.62 -10.68 -3.02
C LEU A 139 -7.40 -10.53 -2.09
N ILE A 140 -6.26 -10.09 -2.63
CA ILE A 140 -5.05 -9.84 -1.86
C ILE A 140 -5.28 -8.66 -0.90
N GLU A 141 -5.83 -7.55 -1.39
CA GLU A 141 -6.16 -6.39 -0.55
C GLU A 141 -7.15 -6.75 0.57
N HIS A 142 -8.16 -7.59 0.29
CA HIS A 142 -9.10 -8.05 1.30
C HIS A 142 -8.38 -8.77 2.43
N ARG A 143 -7.51 -9.73 2.10
CA ARG A 143 -6.75 -10.49 3.11
C ARG A 143 -5.81 -9.59 3.89
N LEU A 144 -5.13 -8.65 3.24
CA LEU A 144 -4.24 -7.69 3.90
C LEU A 144 -5.00 -6.83 4.92
N ILE A 145 -6.20 -6.37 4.58
CA ILE A 145 -7.02 -5.54 5.44
C ILE A 145 -7.67 -6.35 6.57
N GLU A 146 -8.22 -7.53 6.26
CA GLU A 146 -8.92 -8.38 7.23
C GLU A 146 -8.00 -8.96 8.30
N THR A 147 -6.71 -9.13 7.98
CA THR A 147 -5.69 -9.68 8.89
C THR A 147 -4.85 -8.60 9.57
N GLU A 148 -5.18 -7.32 9.41
CA GLU A 148 -4.42 -6.24 10.04
C GLU A 148 -4.64 -6.19 11.56
N PRO A 149 -3.59 -6.48 12.37
CA PRO A 149 -3.74 -6.62 13.82
C PRO A 149 -4.11 -5.32 14.53
N ARG A 150 -3.79 -4.15 13.97
CA ARG A 150 -4.10 -2.85 14.58
C ARG A 150 -5.55 -2.41 14.37
N GLY A 151 -6.33 -3.17 13.58
CA GLY A 151 -7.71 -2.85 13.25
C GLY A 151 -8.67 -2.90 14.43
N PHE A 152 -9.57 -1.92 14.52
CA PHE A 152 -10.67 -1.88 15.49
C PHE A 152 -12.03 -2.18 14.83
N LEU A 153 -12.33 -1.56 13.69
CA LEU A 153 -13.60 -1.73 12.99
C LEU A 153 -13.36 -1.92 11.50
N LEU A 154 -13.89 -3.01 10.95
CA LEU A 154 -13.92 -3.27 9.52
C LEU A 154 -15.29 -2.88 8.95
N LEU A 155 -15.27 -1.91 8.05
CA LEU A 155 -16.44 -1.44 7.32
C LEU A 155 -16.39 -1.98 5.89
N ARG A 156 -17.45 -2.71 5.51
CA ARG A 156 -17.69 -3.17 4.14
C ARG A 156 -18.84 -2.37 3.56
N PHE A 157 -18.70 -1.85 2.35
CA PHE A 157 -19.80 -1.12 1.72
C PHE A 157 -19.74 -1.16 0.21
N HIS A 158 -20.89 -0.97 -0.43
CA HIS A 158 -20.97 -0.78 -1.86
C HIS A 158 -22.25 -0.03 -2.23
N ARG A 159 -22.33 0.53 -3.45
CA ARG A 159 -23.55 1.18 -3.93
C ARG A 159 -24.70 0.19 -4.17
N TYR A 160 -24.34 -1.05 -4.46
CA TYR A 160 -25.27 -2.15 -4.71
C TYR A 160 -25.07 -3.22 -3.65
N ALA A 161 -26.14 -3.55 -2.90
CA ALA A 161 -26.09 -4.54 -1.83
C ALA A 161 -25.68 -5.94 -2.32
N SER A 162 -25.99 -6.28 -3.57
CA SER A 162 -25.63 -7.56 -4.20
C SER A 162 -24.12 -7.78 -4.38
N VAL A 163 -23.31 -6.72 -4.25
CA VAL A 163 -21.84 -6.79 -4.35
C VAL A 163 -21.20 -7.04 -2.99
N LEU A 164 -21.91 -6.85 -1.88
CA LEU A 164 -21.39 -7.15 -0.56
C LEU A 164 -21.07 -8.65 -0.42
N GLY A 165 -19.94 -8.96 0.19
CA GLY A 165 -19.39 -10.31 0.28
C GLY A 165 -18.65 -10.78 -0.98
N THR A 166 -18.58 -9.98 -2.03
CA THR A 166 -17.77 -10.28 -3.23
C THR A 166 -16.41 -9.57 -3.16
N PRO A 167 -15.41 -9.99 -3.97
CA PRO A 167 -14.13 -9.29 -4.04
C PRO A 167 -14.22 -7.82 -4.46
N LEU A 168 -15.35 -7.38 -5.03
CA LEU A 168 -15.50 -6.03 -5.58
C LEU A 168 -16.08 -5.02 -4.58
N GLU A 169 -16.40 -5.44 -3.35
CA GLU A 169 -16.91 -4.51 -2.34
C GLU A 169 -15.80 -3.57 -1.81
N ALA A 170 -16.18 -2.43 -1.24
CA ALA A 170 -15.22 -1.54 -0.61
C ALA A 170 -14.97 -1.95 0.84
N LEU A 171 -13.69 -2.05 1.21
CA LEU A 171 -13.24 -2.32 2.58
C LEU A 171 -12.47 -1.12 3.10
N VAL A 172 -12.83 -0.65 4.30
CA VAL A 172 -12.05 0.31 5.07
C VAL A 172 -11.91 -0.20 6.49
N LEU A 173 -10.67 -0.22 6.97
CA LEU A 173 -10.33 -0.57 8.34
C LEU A 173 -10.00 0.69 9.12
N PHE A 174 -10.60 0.82 10.29
CA PHE A 174 -10.42 1.94 11.20
C PHE A 174 -9.76 1.52 12.50
N ASP A 175 -9.08 2.46 13.16
CA ASP A 175 -8.74 2.36 14.58
C ASP A 175 -9.95 2.72 15.49
N ALA A 176 -9.73 2.76 16.81
CA ALA A 176 -10.80 3.00 17.79
C ALA A 176 -11.35 4.43 17.71
N GLU A 177 -10.50 5.37 17.32
CA GLU A 177 -10.77 6.80 17.17
C GLU A 177 -11.48 7.12 15.84
N GLY A 178 -11.55 6.14 14.94
CA GLY A 178 -12.17 6.28 13.63
C GLY A 178 -11.24 6.85 12.57
N ALA A 179 -9.93 6.85 12.77
CA ALA A 179 -8.96 7.13 11.72
C ALA A 179 -8.84 5.93 10.78
N VAL A 180 -8.60 6.18 9.49
CA VAL A 180 -8.45 5.11 8.51
C VAL A 180 -7.04 4.53 8.62
N LEU A 181 -6.95 3.22 8.89
CA LEU A 181 -5.71 2.46 8.87
C LEU A 181 -5.41 1.95 7.46
N LEU A 182 -6.37 1.25 6.85
CA LEU A 182 -6.21 0.65 5.52
C LEU A 182 -7.51 0.76 4.73
N ALA A 183 -7.38 0.79 3.41
CA ALA A 183 -8.52 0.79 2.51
C ALA A 183 -8.14 0.22 1.13
N ASN A 184 -9.02 -0.62 0.61
CA ASN A 184 -8.82 -1.26 -0.69
C ASN A 184 -9.04 -0.26 -1.84
N HIS A 185 -8.67 -0.66 -3.05
CA HIS A 185 -8.82 0.16 -4.25
C HIS A 185 -10.27 0.62 -4.44
N THR A 186 -11.25 -0.28 -4.26
CA THR A 186 -12.68 0.02 -4.43
C THR A 186 -13.14 1.10 -3.45
N ALA A 187 -12.73 1.04 -2.18
CA ALA A 187 -13.04 2.07 -1.19
C ALA A 187 -12.44 3.42 -1.59
N ARG A 188 -11.20 3.42 -2.09
CA ARG A 188 -10.55 4.65 -2.57
C ARG A 188 -11.27 5.28 -3.76
N ALA A 189 -11.71 4.46 -4.71
CA ALA A 189 -12.49 4.91 -5.86
C ALA A 189 -13.87 5.43 -5.44
N LEU A 190 -14.56 4.74 -4.53
CA LEU A 190 -15.90 5.12 -4.08
C LEU A 190 -15.90 6.35 -3.19
N LEU A 191 -14.88 6.56 -2.35
CA LEU A 191 -14.81 7.69 -1.41
C LEU A 191 -14.00 8.90 -1.91
N ALA A 192 -13.18 8.73 -2.96
CA ALA A 192 -12.37 9.78 -3.61
C ALA A 192 -11.39 10.47 -2.60
N PRO A 193 -10.70 11.61 -2.93
CA PRO A 193 -9.62 12.16 -2.09
C PRO A 193 -9.99 12.55 -0.65
N CYS A 194 -11.29 12.57 -0.32
CA CYS A 194 -11.81 12.98 0.97
C CYS A 194 -11.40 12.06 2.13
N ALA A 195 -10.98 10.83 1.84
CA ALA A 195 -11.16 9.73 2.77
C ALA A 195 -9.92 9.17 3.47
N PHE A 196 -8.70 9.49 3.01
CA PHE A 196 -7.49 8.80 3.48
C PHE A 196 -6.42 9.76 4.04
N GLY A 197 -6.83 10.97 4.43
CA GLY A 197 -6.02 11.92 5.20
C GLY A 197 -6.43 11.92 6.69
N ALA A 198 -6.00 12.93 7.45
CA ALA A 198 -6.19 13.02 8.90
C ALA A 198 -7.65 13.04 9.41
N GLY A 199 -8.64 13.11 8.52
CA GLY A 199 -10.05 13.27 8.89
C GLY A 199 -10.83 11.97 9.15
N GLY A 200 -10.26 10.80 8.82
CA GLY A 200 -10.85 9.50 9.15
C GLY A 200 -12.30 9.30 8.68
N ALA A 201 -13.08 8.52 9.44
CA ALA A 201 -14.49 8.23 9.20
C ALA A 201 -15.33 9.51 9.14
N ALA A 202 -15.03 10.49 9.98
CA ALA A 202 -15.78 11.76 10.04
C ALA A 202 -15.64 12.60 8.76
N ALA A 203 -14.49 12.52 8.08
CA ALA A 203 -14.30 13.15 6.78
C ALA A 203 -14.94 12.37 5.62
N CYS A 204 -15.07 11.05 5.76
CA CYS A 204 -15.67 10.20 4.74
C CYS A 204 -17.20 10.23 4.77
N PHE A 205 -17.78 10.13 5.97
CA PHE A 205 -19.18 9.77 6.17
C PHE A 205 -19.98 10.86 6.87
N ALA A 206 -21.22 11.02 6.42
CA ALA A 206 -22.22 11.82 7.14
C ALA A 206 -22.77 11.05 8.36
N THR A 207 -22.79 9.71 8.29
CA THR A 207 -23.10 8.86 9.44
C THR A 207 -22.03 9.06 10.52
N GLN A 208 -22.46 9.36 11.75
CA GLN A 208 -21.54 9.58 12.86
C GLN A 208 -20.77 8.31 13.20
N TRP A 209 -19.50 8.47 13.61
CA TRP A 209 -18.63 7.35 13.99
C TRP A 209 -19.27 6.45 15.05
N CYS A 210 -19.81 7.04 16.13
CA CYS A 210 -20.51 6.29 17.18
C CYS A 210 -21.71 5.48 16.65
N GLY A 211 -22.39 5.96 15.60
CA GLY A 211 -23.45 5.24 14.93
C GLY A 211 -22.93 4.02 14.16
N ILE A 212 -21.83 4.18 13.42
CA ILE A 212 -21.16 3.07 12.71
C ILE A 212 -20.68 2.00 13.70
N VAL A 213 -20.07 2.42 14.81
CA VAL A 213 -19.67 1.52 15.91
C VAL A 213 -20.89 0.84 16.53
N GLY A 214 -22.00 1.57 16.72
CA GLY A 214 -23.27 1.01 17.20
C GLY A 214 -23.80 -0.10 16.29
N TYR A 215 -23.81 0.10 14.98
CA TYR A 215 -24.19 -0.94 14.00
C TYR A 215 -23.28 -2.18 14.10
N ALA A 216 -21.98 -1.97 14.27
CA ALA A 216 -21.02 -3.06 14.44
C ALA A 216 -21.22 -3.83 15.76
N ALA A 217 -21.51 -3.11 16.85
CA ALA A 217 -21.74 -3.69 18.17
C ALA A 217 -23.04 -4.51 18.24
N LEU A 218 -24.06 -4.12 17.47
CA LEU A 218 -25.30 -4.89 17.33
C LEU A 218 -25.10 -6.20 16.54
N GLY A 219 -23.99 -6.35 15.80
CA GLY A 219 -23.68 -7.57 15.04
C GLY A 219 -24.71 -7.88 13.95
N LEU A 220 -25.30 -6.86 13.35
CA LEU A 220 -26.38 -7.03 12.37
C LEU A 220 -25.86 -7.73 11.10
N CYS A 221 -26.55 -8.80 10.68
CA CYS A 221 -26.29 -9.45 9.40
C CYS A 221 -26.84 -8.64 8.22
N GLU A 222 -27.92 -7.88 8.44
CA GLU A 222 -28.54 -7.05 7.39
C GLU A 222 -27.75 -5.76 7.17
N PRO A 223 -27.46 -5.40 5.90
CA PRO A 223 -26.77 -4.16 5.60
C PRO A 223 -27.59 -2.92 6.00
N PHE A 224 -26.92 -1.92 6.55
CA PHE A 224 -27.52 -0.61 6.85
C PHE A 224 -27.17 0.42 5.76
N VAL A 225 -27.91 1.53 5.74
CA VAL A 225 -27.65 2.64 4.82
C VAL A 225 -26.53 3.52 5.38
N LEU A 226 -25.42 3.57 4.67
CA LEU A 226 -24.29 4.44 4.95
C LEU A 226 -24.33 5.63 3.98
N ARG A 227 -24.11 6.85 4.48
CA ARG A 227 -24.08 8.06 3.65
C ARG A 227 -22.70 8.69 3.70
N ASP A 228 -22.14 9.03 2.54
CA ASP A 228 -20.93 9.85 2.49
C ASP A 228 -21.26 11.34 2.66
N ARG A 229 -20.21 12.16 2.81
CA ARG A 229 -20.33 13.62 2.92
C ARG A 229 -20.79 14.31 1.64
N ARG A 230 -20.77 13.62 0.49
CA ARG A 230 -21.21 14.13 -0.81
C ARG A 230 -22.68 13.79 -1.11
N GLY A 231 -23.36 13.09 -0.19
CA GLY A 231 -24.75 12.68 -0.33
C GLY A 231 -24.95 11.33 -1.02
N GLY A 232 -23.87 10.63 -1.37
CA GLY A 232 -23.90 9.26 -1.89
C GLY A 232 -24.36 8.26 -0.83
N GLY A 233 -25.27 7.38 -1.22
CA GLY A 233 -25.75 6.28 -0.39
C GLY A 233 -25.07 4.95 -0.73
N PHE A 234 -24.74 4.18 0.29
CA PHE A 234 -24.16 2.85 0.20
C PHE A 234 -24.93 1.88 1.09
N SER A 235 -24.97 0.63 0.67
CA SER A 235 -25.30 -0.50 1.53
C SER A 235 -24.03 -0.92 2.25
N ALA A 236 -24.07 -1.04 3.58
CA ALA A 236 -22.88 -1.28 4.39
C ALA A 236 -23.10 -2.31 5.50
N GLN A 237 -22.02 -3.00 5.85
CA GLN A 237 -21.90 -3.89 6.99
C GLN A 237 -20.67 -3.48 7.80
N ALA A 238 -20.79 -3.47 9.12
CA ALA A 238 -19.71 -3.11 10.02
C ALA A 238 -19.48 -4.23 11.03
N SER A 239 -18.22 -4.49 11.35
CA SER A 239 -17.85 -5.53 12.31
C SER A 239 -16.71 -5.04 13.20
N LEU A 240 -16.83 -5.28 14.50
CA LEU A 240 -15.76 -5.02 15.45
C LEU A 240 -14.70 -6.13 15.34
N ARG A 241 -13.44 -5.72 15.31
CA ARG A 241 -12.31 -6.63 15.42
C ARG A 241 -12.05 -6.92 16.89
N ARG A 242 -12.06 -8.19 17.25
CA ARG A 242 -11.52 -8.60 18.56
C ARG A 242 -10.03 -8.32 18.54
N GLN A 243 -9.57 -7.40 19.38
CA GLN A 243 -8.14 -7.26 19.63
C GLN A 243 -7.67 -8.55 20.30
N ALA A 244 -6.66 -9.19 19.71
CA ALA A 244 -5.96 -10.26 20.40
C ALA A 244 -5.20 -9.61 21.56
N THR A 245 -5.71 -9.80 22.78
CA THR A 245 -5.00 -9.52 24.04
C THR A 245 -3.75 -10.35 24.16
#